data_AF-A0A3D3P8C9-F1
#
_entry.id   AF-A0A3D3P8C9-F1
#
_cell.length_a   1.000
_cell.length_b   1.000
_cell.length_c   1.000
_cell.angle_alpha   90.00
_cell.angle_beta   90.00
_cell.angle_gamma   90.00
#
_symmetry.space_group_name_H-M   'P 1'
#
loop_
_entity.id
_entity.type
_entity.pdbx_description
1 polymer ?
#
loop_
_entity_poly.entity_id
_entity_poly.type
_entity_poly.pdbx_seq_one_letter_code
_entity_poly.pdbx_strand_id
1 'polypeptide(L)'
;MERIETAQLIKWKQSDNRKPLLIRGARQVGKTWLMKAFGREEYTQCAYVNFESNKTLKNIFTDDFDIRRIITALQIETGVTIDADNTLIILDEIQEAPGALTSLKYFQENAPQYHIISAGSLLGVALNRHTSFPVG
;
A
#
# COMPACT_ATOMS: atom_id res chain seq x y z
N MET A 1 -15.48 14.38 9.48
CA MET A 1 -14.16 14.23 8.85
C MET A 1 -13.98 12.79 8.36
N GLU A 2 -14.10 11.78 9.23
CA GLU A 2 -14.11 10.33 8.88
C GLU A 2 -14.94 9.96 7.64
N ARG A 3 -16.21 10.37 7.58
CA ARG A 3 -17.10 9.98 6.45
C ARG A 3 -16.61 10.43 5.07
N ILE A 4 -15.87 11.55 4.99
CA ILE A 4 -15.38 12.08 3.71
C ILE A 4 -14.17 11.25 3.24
N GLU A 5 -13.29 10.87 4.15
CA GLU A 5 -12.12 10.05 3.86
C GLU A 5 -12.56 8.64 3.43
N THR A 6 -13.51 8.02 4.14
CA THR A 6 -14.07 6.72 3.74
C THR A 6 -14.74 6.76 2.37
N ALA A 7 -15.51 7.80 2.06
CA ALA A 7 -16.15 7.93 0.75
C ALA A 7 -15.13 8.05 -0.40
N GLN A 8 -14.00 8.71 -0.17
CA GLN A 8 -12.90 8.76 -1.14
C GLN A 8 -12.26 7.39 -1.35
N LEU A 9 -12.07 6.61 -0.27
CA LEU A 9 -11.54 5.25 -0.36
C LEU A 9 -12.49 4.29 -1.09
N ILE A 10 -13.80 4.41 -0.89
CA ILE A 10 -14.80 3.64 -1.63
C ILE A 10 -14.75 4.00 -3.12
N LYS A 11 -14.72 5.30 -3.44
CA LYS A 11 -14.60 5.76 -4.83
C LYS A 11 -13.31 5.27 -5.49
N TRP A 12 -12.21 5.27 -4.75
CA TRP A 12 -10.93 4.71 -5.20
C TRP A 12 -11.05 3.21 -5.51
N LYS A 13 -11.63 2.41 -4.61
CA LYS A 13 -11.85 0.97 -4.79
C LYS A 13 -12.64 0.67 -6.05
N GLN A 14 -13.70 1.44 -6.33
CA GLN A 14 -14.61 1.27 -7.46
C GLN A 14 -14.06 1.76 -8.82
N SER A 15 -12.85 2.31 -8.87
CA SER A 15 -12.28 2.80 -10.12
C SER A 15 -11.67 1.68 -10.97
N ASP A 16 -12.06 1.59 -12.25
CA ASP A 16 -11.48 0.62 -13.20
C ASP A 16 -10.00 0.89 -13.51
N ASN A 17 -9.56 2.13 -13.37
CA ASN A 17 -8.16 2.57 -13.56
C ASN A 17 -7.51 2.94 -12.22
N ARG A 18 -7.85 2.20 -11.17
CA ARG A 18 -7.36 2.44 -9.81
C ARG A 18 -5.84 2.38 -9.77
N LYS A 19 -5.24 3.47 -9.31
CA LYS A 19 -3.81 3.54 -8.99
C LYS A 19 -3.60 3.09 -7.54
N PRO A 20 -2.44 2.54 -7.17
CA PRO A 20 -2.08 2.40 -5.76
C PRO A 20 -2.26 3.75 -5.04
N LEU A 21 -2.95 3.71 -3.89
CA LEU A 21 -3.24 4.91 -3.12
C LEU A 21 -2.13 5.20 -2.13
N LEU A 22 -1.69 6.45 -2.03
CA LEU A 22 -0.70 6.87 -1.05
C LEU A 22 -1.27 7.92 -0.10
N ILE A 23 -1.59 7.51 1.13
CA ILE A 23 -2.06 8.38 2.19
C ILE A 23 -0.87 9.07 2.87
N ARG A 24 -0.76 10.38 2.70
CA ARG A 24 0.28 11.23 3.30
C ARG A 24 -0.27 11.97 4.52
N GLY A 25 0.59 12.29 5.47
CA GLY A 25 0.24 13.11 6.64
C GLY A 25 1.28 13.00 7.75
N ALA A 26 1.15 13.76 8.84
CA ALA A 26 2.05 13.63 9.98
C ALA A 26 1.96 12.24 10.66
N ARG A 27 2.96 11.88 11.48
CA ARG A 27 2.86 10.69 12.35
C ARG A 27 1.70 10.87 13.34
N GLN A 28 1.11 9.75 13.78
CA GLN A 28 0.07 9.71 14.83
C GLN A 28 -1.27 10.41 14.49
N VAL A 29 -1.57 10.65 13.22
CA VAL A 29 -2.84 11.27 12.78
C VAL A 29 -3.95 10.26 12.43
N GLY A 30 -3.74 8.96 12.70
CA GLY A 30 -4.77 7.93 12.50
C GLY A 30 -4.77 7.22 11.13
N LYS A 31 -3.78 7.45 10.26
CA LYS A 31 -3.72 6.82 8.92
C LYS A 31 -3.78 5.28 8.96
N THR A 32 -2.99 4.65 9.82
CA THR A 32 -3.01 3.19 10.04
C THR A 32 -4.39 2.71 10.45
N TRP A 33 -5.07 3.46 11.31
CA TRP A 33 -6.42 3.12 11.75
C TRP A 33 -7.42 3.22 10.60
N LEU A 34 -7.38 4.31 9.82
CA LEU A 34 -8.24 4.52 8.65
C LEU A 34 -8.10 3.38 7.63
N MET A 35 -6.87 3.03 7.25
CA MET A 35 -6.61 1.95 6.29
C MET A 35 -7.13 0.60 6.79
N LYS A 36 -6.90 0.28 8.07
CA LYS A 36 -7.39 -0.97 8.67
C LYS A 36 -8.91 -0.98 8.83
N ALA A 37 -9.52 0.14 9.20
CA ALA A 37 -10.97 0.27 9.31
C ALA A 37 -11.64 0.04 7.95
N PHE A 38 -11.18 0.76 6.92
CA PHE A 38 -11.63 0.56 5.54
C PHE A 38 -11.42 -0.88 5.07
N GLY A 39 -10.24 -1.45 5.32
CA GLY A 39 -9.95 -2.84 4.98
C GLY A 39 -10.92 -3.85 5.61
N ARG A 40 -11.29 -3.66 6.89
CA ARG A 40 -12.26 -4.52 7.58
C ARG A 40 -13.70 -4.37 7.06
N GLU A 41 -14.07 -3.17 6.63
CA GLU A 41 -15.43 -2.87 6.18
C GLU A 41 -15.67 -3.28 4.73
N GLU A 42 -14.63 -3.19 3.89
CA GLU A 42 -14.76 -3.27 2.44
C GLU A 42 -14.11 -4.52 1.81
N TYR A 43 -13.35 -5.30 2.57
CA TYR A 43 -12.65 -6.48 2.05
C TYR A 43 -12.86 -7.68 2.97
N THR A 44 -12.80 -8.88 2.40
CA THR A 44 -12.86 -10.11 3.20
C THR A 44 -11.63 -10.25 4.09
N GLN A 45 -10.47 -9.80 3.60
CA GLN A 45 -9.21 -9.88 4.33
C GLN A 45 -8.24 -8.77 3.94
N CYS A 46 -7.25 -8.54 4.81
CA CYS A 46 -6.22 -7.54 4.61
C CYS A 46 -4.83 -8.13 4.85
N ALA A 47 -3.94 -8.01 3.86
CA ALA A 47 -2.52 -8.25 4.05
C ALA A 47 -1.87 -6.95 4.55
N TYR A 48 -1.68 -6.85 5.86
CA TYR A 48 -1.12 -5.66 6.50
C TYR A 48 0.36 -5.83 6.84
N VAL A 49 1.17 -4.89 6.37
CA VAL A 49 2.60 -4.81 6.64
C VAL A 49 2.95 -3.44 7.18
N ASN A 50 3.83 -3.40 8.20
CA ASN A 50 4.51 -2.19 8.64
C ASN A 50 6.02 -2.34 8.42
N PHE A 51 6.59 -1.46 7.60
CA PHE A 51 8.01 -1.55 7.25
C PHE A 51 8.95 -1.04 8.33
N GLU A 52 8.51 -0.23 9.29
CA GLU A 52 9.38 0.20 10.40
C GLU A 52 9.76 -1.00 11.28
N SER A 53 8.81 -1.91 11.53
CA SER A 53 9.01 -3.10 12.36
C SER A 53 9.61 -4.30 11.64
N ASN A 54 9.60 -4.32 10.29
CA ASN A 54 10.02 -5.50 9.52
C ASN A 54 11.20 -5.21 8.59
N LYS A 55 12.40 -5.63 9.02
CA LYS A 55 13.64 -5.47 8.25
C LYS A 55 13.77 -6.47 7.09
N THR A 56 13.34 -7.71 7.27
CA THR A 56 13.49 -8.79 6.28
C THR A 56 12.69 -8.49 5.02
N LEU A 57 11.46 -8.00 5.19
CA LEU A 57 10.57 -7.71 4.09
C LEU A 57 11.09 -6.56 3.20
N LYS A 58 11.86 -5.61 3.74
CA LYS A 58 12.46 -4.52 2.95
C LYS A 58 13.37 -5.05 1.84
N ASN A 59 14.13 -6.10 2.13
CA ASN A 59 15.09 -6.70 1.19
C ASN A 59 14.39 -7.38 0.00
N ILE A 60 13.11 -7.70 0.12
CA ILE A 60 12.36 -8.33 -0.97
C ILE A 60 12.10 -7.33 -2.11
N PHE A 61 12.14 -6.03 -1.79
CA PHE A 61 11.91 -4.97 -2.75
C PHE A 61 13.19 -4.37 -3.35
N THR A 62 14.36 -5.01 -3.22
CA THR A 62 15.64 -4.42 -3.66
C THR A 62 16.17 -4.90 -5.01
N ASP A 63 15.72 -6.04 -5.56
CA ASP A 63 16.34 -6.61 -6.78
C ASP A 63 15.62 -6.22 -8.09
N ASP A 64 14.48 -6.85 -8.41
CA ASP A 64 13.89 -6.90 -9.75
C ASP A 64 12.40 -6.53 -9.82
N PHE A 65 11.80 -6.15 -8.69
CA PHE A 65 10.36 -5.85 -8.57
C PHE A 65 9.42 -6.91 -9.18
N ASP A 66 9.82 -8.19 -9.20
CA ASP A 66 8.91 -9.28 -9.64
C ASP A 66 7.67 -9.31 -8.73
N ILE A 67 6.52 -8.98 -9.31
CA ILE A 67 5.25 -8.85 -8.60
C ILE A 67 4.85 -10.17 -7.93
N ARG A 68 5.07 -11.32 -8.57
CA ARG A 68 4.71 -12.62 -7.99
C ARG A 68 5.57 -12.92 -6.77
N ARG A 69 6.87 -12.59 -6.83
CA ARG A 69 7.79 -12.73 -5.68
C ARG A 69 7.36 -11.82 -4.52
N ILE A 70 7.02 -10.57 -4.82
CA ILE A 70 6.52 -9.61 -3.82
C ILE A 70 5.23 -10.12 -3.18
N ILE A 71 4.23 -10.54 -3.97
CA ILE A 71 2.98 -11.07 -3.45
C ILE A 71 3.24 -12.31 -2.57
N THR A 72 4.04 -13.26 -3.05
CA THR A 72 4.39 -14.47 -2.28
C THR A 72 4.99 -14.12 -0.92
N ALA A 73 5.92 -13.16 -0.90
CA ALA A 73 6.52 -12.68 0.33
C ALA A 73 5.52 -12.03 1.29
N LEU A 74 4.63 -11.18 0.77
CA LEU A 74 3.58 -10.55 1.57
C LEU A 74 2.64 -11.61 2.16
N GLN A 75 2.30 -12.66 1.41
CA GLN A 75 1.49 -13.77 1.94
C GLN A 75 2.19 -14.50 3.08
N ILE A 76 3.48 -14.81 2.92
CA ILE A 76 4.28 -15.48 3.96
C ILE A 76 4.36 -14.63 5.23
N GLU A 77 4.64 -13.34 5.07
CA GLU A 77 4.79 -12.41 6.19
C GLU A 77 3.47 -12.21 6.94
N THR A 78 2.37 -12.06 6.22
CA THR A 78 1.07 -11.73 6.82
C THR A 78 0.25 -12.96 7.20
N GLY A 79 0.60 -14.14 6.69
CA GLY A 79 -0.20 -15.36 6.78
C GLY A 79 -1.51 -15.30 5.97
N VAL A 80 -1.71 -14.26 5.17
CA VAL A 80 -2.94 -14.01 4.39
C VAL A 80 -2.72 -14.46 2.96
N THR A 81 -3.67 -15.22 2.41
CA THR A 81 -3.67 -15.51 0.96
C THR A 81 -4.17 -14.27 0.23
N ILE A 82 -3.38 -13.73 -0.68
CA ILE A 82 -3.68 -12.50 -1.39
C ILE A 82 -4.40 -12.85 -2.69
N ASP A 83 -5.70 -12.58 -2.69
CA ASP A 83 -6.57 -12.67 -3.85
C ASP A 83 -6.91 -11.26 -4.35
N ALA A 84 -6.87 -11.06 -5.67
CA ALA A 84 -7.04 -9.73 -6.25
C ALA A 84 -8.45 -9.16 -6.03
N ASP A 85 -9.47 -10.01 -5.93
CA ASP A 85 -10.86 -9.59 -5.86
C ASP A 85 -11.27 -9.20 -4.43
N ASN A 86 -10.64 -9.82 -3.42
CA ASN A 86 -11.13 -9.78 -2.04
C ASN A 86 -10.10 -9.38 -0.98
N THR A 87 -8.84 -9.15 -1.36
CA THR A 87 -7.77 -8.79 -0.41
C THR A 87 -7.30 -7.35 -0.63
N LEU A 88 -7.32 -6.56 0.45
CA LEU A 88 -6.63 -5.27 0.49
C LEU A 88 -5.19 -5.46 0.97
N ILE A 89 -4.22 -4.96 0.20
CA ILE A 89 -2.82 -4.88 0.63
C ILE A 89 -2.59 -3.53 1.26
N ILE A 90 -2.11 -3.53 2.51
CA ILE A 90 -1.80 -2.31 3.28
C ILE A 90 -0.29 -2.26 3.54
N LEU A 91 0.35 -1.22 3.00
CA LEU A 91 1.78 -0.96 3.11
C LEU A 91 2.04 0.27 3.99
N ASP A 92 2.25 0.08 5.28
CA ASP A 92 2.41 1.17 6.24
C ASP A 92 3.88 1.53 6.48
N GLU A 93 4.12 2.80 6.81
CA GLU A 93 5.45 3.42 6.91
C GLU A 93 6.33 3.13 5.67
N ILE A 94 5.74 3.22 4.46
CA ILE A 94 6.38 2.82 3.19
C ILE A 94 7.67 3.58 2.87
N GLN A 95 7.90 4.76 3.46
CA GLN A 95 9.17 5.48 3.30
C GLN A 95 10.36 4.70 3.89
N GLU A 96 10.11 3.79 4.82
CA GLU A 96 11.13 2.92 5.41
C GLU A 96 11.57 1.80 4.45
N ALA A 97 10.89 1.65 3.30
CA ALA A 97 11.18 0.69 2.23
C ALA A 97 11.08 1.38 0.84
N PRO A 98 12.14 2.11 0.41
CA PRO A 98 12.14 2.81 -0.89
C PRO A 98 11.85 1.90 -2.09
N GLY A 99 12.26 0.64 -2.02
CA GLY A 99 11.90 -0.38 -3.00
C GLY A 99 10.39 -0.63 -3.05
N ALA A 100 9.71 -0.73 -1.91
CA ALA A 100 8.27 -0.92 -1.88
C ALA A 100 7.53 0.26 -2.52
N LEU A 101 7.97 1.50 -2.23
CA LEU A 101 7.45 2.70 -2.88
C LEU A 101 7.65 2.65 -4.41
N THR A 102 8.82 2.19 -4.85
CA THR A 102 9.13 2.03 -6.29
C THR A 102 8.28 0.94 -6.95
N SER A 103 8.02 -0.15 -6.24
CA SER A 103 7.20 -1.26 -6.73
C SER A 103 5.77 -0.86 -7.07
N LEU A 104 5.22 0.21 -6.46
CA LEU A 104 3.86 0.69 -6.73
C LEU A 104 3.64 1.00 -8.22
N LYS A 105 4.67 1.53 -8.91
CA LYS A 105 4.60 1.77 -10.36
C LYS A 105 4.39 0.46 -11.12
N TYR A 106 5.15 -0.57 -10.78
CA TYR A 106 5.08 -1.87 -11.43
C TYR A 106 3.79 -2.61 -11.10
N PHE A 107 3.23 -2.43 -9.89
CA PHE A 107 1.90 -2.91 -9.57
C PHE A 107 0.84 -2.26 -10.46
N GLN A 108 0.87 -0.93 -10.62
CA GLN A 108 -0.09 -0.26 -11.48
C GLN A 108 0.04 -0.70 -12.95
N GLU A 109 1.26 -0.84 -13.46
CA GLU A 109 1.50 -1.16 -14.88
C GLU A 109 1.23 -2.63 -15.21
N ASN A 110 1.63 -3.55 -14.34
CA ASN A 110 1.67 -4.98 -14.65
C ASN A 110 0.67 -5.81 -13.85
N ALA A 111 0.13 -5.28 -12.75
CA ALA A 111 -0.80 -6.00 -11.88
C ALA A 111 -1.87 -5.09 -11.23
N PRO A 112 -2.62 -4.29 -12.03
CA PRO A 112 -3.59 -3.32 -11.51
C PRO A 112 -4.78 -3.96 -10.78
N GLN A 113 -4.97 -5.27 -10.93
CA GLN A 113 -5.99 -6.02 -10.22
C GLN A 113 -5.79 -6.00 -8.70
N TYR A 114 -4.58 -5.83 -8.19
CA TYR A 114 -4.35 -5.77 -6.74
C TYR A 114 -4.74 -4.42 -6.15
N HIS A 115 -5.50 -4.46 -5.06
CA HIS A 115 -5.90 -3.27 -4.31
C HIS A 115 -4.81 -2.94 -3.30
N ILE A 116 -4.12 -1.81 -3.48
CA ILE A 116 -2.98 -1.41 -2.64
C ILE A 116 -3.20 -0.02 -2.07
N ILE A 117 -3.21 0.08 -0.74
CA ILE A 117 -3.13 1.35 -0.03
C ILE A 117 -1.83 1.39 0.75
N SER A 118 -1.11 2.49 0.63
CA SER A 118 0.13 2.76 1.34
C SER A 118 0.00 4.00 2.20
N ALA A 119 0.74 4.07 3.32
CA ALA A 119 0.88 5.30 4.08
C ALA A 119 2.34 5.58 4.42
N GLY A 120 2.68 6.88 4.49
CA GLY A 120 4.01 7.30 4.88
C GLY A 120 4.04 8.74 5.37
N SER A 121 4.74 8.96 6.49
CA SER A 121 4.63 10.22 7.22
C SER A 121 5.57 11.33 6.72
N LEU A 122 6.71 10.96 6.12
CA LEU A 122 7.78 11.89 5.71
C LEU A 122 7.89 12.06 4.19
N LEU A 123 6.95 11.49 3.43
CA LEU A 123 7.05 11.44 1.97
C LEU A 123 6.93 12.82 1.31
N GLY A 124 6.21 13.78 1.91
CA GLY A 124 6.13 15.15 1.37
C GLY A 124 7.49 15.87 1.31
N VAL A 125 8.43 15.51 2.19
CA VAL A 125 9.79 16.07 2.19
C VAL A 125 10.73 15.24 1.30
N ALA A 126 10.56 13.91 1.29
CA ALA A 126 11.41 12.99 0.53
C ALA A 126 11.13 13.01 -0.99
N LEU A 127 9.88 13.17 -1.40
CA LEU A 127 9.46 13.12 -2.81
C LEU A 127 9.89 14.34 -3.63
N ASN A 128 10.16 15.48 -2.97
CA ASN A 128 10.73 16.67 -3.62
C ASN A 128 12.15 16.45 -4.17
N ARG A 129 12.80 15.32 -3.85
CA ARG A 129 14.18 15.10 -4.27
C ARG A 129 14.36 14.36 -5.58
N HIS A 130 13.63 13.30 -5.96
CA HIS A 130 13.90 12.65 -7.27
C HIS A 130 12.85 11.73 -7.92
N THR A 131 11.61 11.57 -7.43
CA THR A 131 10.71 10.54 -8.01
C THR A 131 9.23 10.94 -8.01
N SER A 132 8.66 11.08 -9.23
CA SER A 132 7.22 11.15 -9.43
C SER A 132 6.66 9.73 -9.46
N PHE A 133 5.80 9.38 -8.51
CA PHE A 133 5.11 8.09 -8.47
C PHE A 133 3.67 8.27 -8.94
N PRO A 134 3.14 7.33 -9.74
CA PRO A 134 1.77 7.41 -10.22
C PRO A 134 0.82 6.91 -9.13
N VAL A 135 0.69 7.69 -8.07
CA VAL A 135 -0.20 7.43 -6.95
C VAL A 135 -1.46 8.29 -7.06
N GLY A 136 -2.59 7.73 -6.64
CA GLY A 136 -3.88 8.42 -6.54
C GLY A 136 -3.95 9.36 -5.35
#